data_AF-A0A3D3X4M5-F1
#
_entry.id   AF-A0A3D3X4M5-F1
#
_cell.length_a   1.000
_cell.length_b   1.000
_cell.length_c   1.000
_cell.angle_alpha   90.00
_cell.angle_beta   90.00
_cell.angle_gamma   90.00
#
_symmetry.space_group_name_H-M   'P 1'
#
loop_
_entity.id
_entity.type
_entity.pdbx_description
1 polymer ?
#
loop_
_entity_poly.entity_id
_entity_poly.type
_entity_poly.pdbx_seq_one_letter_code
_entity_poly.pdbx_strand_id
1 'polypeptide(L)' 'MEKSLDKKLDKIRNGNYQKTDFIIADAKDGDMGGGVFAPGPVLENPEKPKPYQSYLQAMREMTDSG' A
#
# COMPACT_ATOMS: atom_id res chain seq x y z
N MET A 1 11.10 -12.86 14.60
CA MET A 1 11.59 -11.53 15.02
C MET A 1 10.44 -10.57 14.79
N GLU A 2 9.97 -9.89 15.82
CA GLU A 2 8.82 -8.98 15.71
C GLU A 2 9.21 -7.77 14.85
N LYS A 3 8.45 -7.48 13.78
CA LYS A 3 8.79 -6.43 12.81
C LYS A 3 8.68 -5.06 13.49
N SER A 4 9.50 -4.11 13.05
CA SER A 4 9.46 -2.74 13.59
C SER A 4 8.14 -2.02 13.29
N LEU A 5 7.43 -2.44 12.23
CA LEU A 5 6.11 -1.93 11.85
C LEU A 5 5.03 -2.38 12.86
N ASP A 6 4.97 -3.66 13.17
CA ASP A 6 3.96 -4.23 14.09
C ASP A 6 3.99 -3.52 15.44
N LYS A 7 5.20 -3.34 16.00
CA LYS A 7 5.43 -2.59 17.25
C LYS A 7 4.91 -1.16 17.21
N LYS A 8 5.07 -0.46 16.08
CA LYS A 8 4.60 0.92 15.91
C LYS A 8 3.07 0.94 15.81
N LEU A 9 2.48 0.02 15.04
CA LEU A 9 1.04 -0.08 14.88
C LEU A 9 0.35 -0.40 16.22
N ASP A 10 0.92 -1.26 17.04
CA ASP A 10 0.37 -1.60 18.35
C ASP A 10 0.40 -0.41 19.32
N LYS A 11 1.47 0.39 19.34
CA LYS A 11 1.49 1.64 20.12
C LYS A 11 0.44 2.64 19.67
N ILE A 12 0.24 2.77 18.35
CA ILE A 12 -0.76 3.67 17.76
C ILE A 12 -2.17 3.21 18.16
N ARG A 13 -2.50 1.93 17.98
CA ARG A 13 -3.81 1.37 18.33
C ARG A 13 -4.14 1.49 19.81
N ASN A 14 -3.13 1.36 20.68
CA ASN A 14 -3.29 1.49 22.12
C ASN A 14 -3.25 2.95 22.64
N GLY A 15 -3.14 3.95 21.75
CA GLY A 15 -3.08 5.37 22.13
C GLY A 15 -1.77 5.80 22.83
N ASN A 16 -0.76 4.95 22.87
CA ASN A 16 0.53 5.18 23.55
C ASN A 16 1.63 5.60 22.57
N TYR A 17 1.27 6.30 21.49
CA TYR A 17 2.19 6.66 20.42
C TYR A 17 2.96 7.95 20.73
N GLN A 18 4.21 7.99 20.29
CA GLN A 18 5.06 9.17 20.24
C GLN A 18 5.23 9.64 18.80
N LYS A 19 5.72 10.87 18.61
CA LYS A 19 6.06 11.41 17.28
C LYS A 19 6.94 10.47 16.43
N THR A 20 7.80 9.68 17.07
CA THR A 20 8.68 8.69 16.42
C THR A 20 7.99 7.39 16.00
N ASP A 21 6.80 7.12 16.53
CA ASP A 21 6.00 5.94 16.17
C ASP A 21 5.17 6.20 14.90
N PHE A 22 4.96 7.47 14.53
CA PHE A 22 4.32 7.82 13.26
C PHE A 22 5.17 7.39 12.06
N ILE A 23 4.48 6.86 11.06
CA ILE A 23 5.06 6.49 9.78
C ILE A 23 4.56 7.52 8.78
N ILE A 24 5.47 8.34 8.27
CA ILE A 24 5.20 9.20 7.12
C ILE A 24 5.59 8.37 5.90
N ALA A 25 4.61 7.69 5.34
CA ALA A 25 4.75 7.03 4.06
C ALA A 25 4.33 8.01 2.97
N ASP A 26 5.12 8.06 1.89
CA ASP A 26 4.69 8.66 0.64
C ASP A 26 3.63 7.74 0.03
N ALA A 27 2.38 7.88 0.48
CA ALA A 27 1.23 7.25 -0.13
C ALA A 27 0.88 8.02 -1.40
N LYS A 28 1.79 8.02 -2.38
CA LYS A 28 1.39 8.25 -3.76
C LYS A 28 0.69 6.99 -4.21
N ASP A 29 -0.54 6.84 -3.74
CA ASP A 29 -1.44 5.89 -4.35
C ASP A 29 -1.56 6.31 -5.82
N GLY A 30 -1.37 5.36 -6.73
CA GLY A 30 -1.39 5.64 -8.16
C GLY A 30 -2.70 6.28 -8.61
N ASP A 31 -3.76 6.26 -7.79
CA ASP A 31 -5.05 6.90 -8.05
C ASP A 31 -5.02 8.43 -8.00
N MET A 32 -4.16 9.05 -7.16
CA MET A 32 -4.04 10.51 -7.06
C MET A 32 -3.33 11.15 -8.27
N GLY A 33 -2.63 10.37 -9.10
CA GLY A 33 -1.95 10.85 -10.31
C GLY A 33 -2.26 10.10 -11.61
N GLY A 34 -2.71 8.84 -11.53
CA GLY A 34 -2.88 7.92 -12.66
C GLY A 34 -4.34 7.53 -12.98
N GLY A 35 -5.31 7.92 -12.15
CA GLY A 35 -6.73 7.67 -12.39
C GLY A 35 -7.04 6.20 -12.69
N VAL A 36 -7.90 5.95 -13.68
CA VAL A 36 -8.30 4.57 -14.09
C VAL A 36 -7.12 3.71 -14.59
N PHE A 37 -6.00 4.33 -14.97
CA PHE A 37 -4.81 3.62 -15.47
C PHE A 37 -3.78 3.28 -14.39
N ALA A 38 -4.02 3.70 -13.13
CA ALA A 38 -3.15 3.40 -12.00
C ALA A 38 -2.81 1.90 -11.82
N PRO A 39 -3.73 0.93 -12.05
CA PRO A 39 -3.42 -0.49 -11.96
C PRO A 39 -2.42 -1.03 -13.01
N GLY A 40 -2.07 -0.23 -14.03
CA GLY A 40 -1.24 -0.63 -15.16
C GLY A 40 -2.02 -1.42 -16.23
N PRO A 41 -1.41 -1.69 -17.39
CA PRO A 41 -2.07 -2.34 -18.53
C PRO A 41 -2.20 -3.86 -18.38
N VAL A 42 -3.20 -4.45 -19.04
CA VAL A 42 -3.25 -5.89 -19.32
C VAL A 42 -2.21 -6.20 -20.41
N LEU A 43 -1.36 -7.20 -20.22
CA LEU A 43 -0.23 -7.47 -21.14
C LEU A 43 -0.72 -7.84 -22.54
N GLU A 44 -1.82 -8.58 -22.61
CA GLU A 44 -2.45 -9.03 -23.86
C GLU A 44 -3.25 -7.92 -24.55
N ASN A 45 -3.59 -6.84 -23.82
CA ASN A 45 -4.29 -5.67 -24.36
C ASN A 45 -3.88 -4.39 -23.60
N PRO A 46 -2.81 -3.71 -24.04
CA PRO A 46 -2.22 -2.59 -23.31
C PRO A 46 -3.12 -1.36 -23.16
N GLU A 47 -4.15 -1.20 -24.00
CA GLU A 47 -5.12 -0.10 -23.88
C GLU A 47 -6.06 -0.29 -22.70
N LYS A 48 -6.18 -1.53 -22.21
CA LYS A 48 -7.07 -1.88 -21.11
C LYS A 48 -6.31 -1.85 -19.78
N PRO A 49 -6.71 -1.02 -18.81
CA PRO A 49 -6.14 -1.08 -17.47
C PRO A 49 -6.57 -2.37 -16.75
N LYS A 50 -5.70 -2.85 -15.86
CA LYS A 50 -6.01 -3.97 -14.98
C LYS A 50 -7.19 -3.62 -14.05
N PRO A 51 -7.99 -4.61 -13.64
CA PRO A 51 -9.05 -4.39 -12.67
C PRO A 51 -8.52 -3.85 -11.34
N TYR A 52 -9.30 -2.97 -10.69
CA TYR A 52 -8.99 -2.43 -9.36
C TYR A 52 -8.70 -3.51 -8.31
N GLN A 53 -9.40 -4.66 -8.37
CA GLN A 53 -9.16 -5.78 -7.46
C GLN A 53 -7.75 -6.36 -7.59
N SER A 54 -7.18 -6.40 -8.81
CA SER A 54 -5.81 -6.85 -9.03
C SER A 54 -4.78 -5.90 -8.40
N TYR A 55 -5.06 -4.60 -8.42
CA TYR A 55 -4.21 -3.59 -7.79
C TYR A 55 -4.21 -3.71 -6.26
N LEU A 56 -5.38 -3.86 -5.63
CA LEU A 56 -5.48 -4.13 -4.20
C LEU A 56 -4.77 -5.41 -3.79
N GLN A 57 -4.89 -6.47 -4.61
CA GLN A 57 -4.22 -7.73 -4.33
C GLN A 57 -2.69 -7.59 -4.40
N ALA A 58 -2.16 -6.86 -5.39
CA ALA A 58 -0.73 -6.58 -5.49
C ALA A 58 -0.18 -5.81 -4.28
N MET A 59 -0.96 -4.86 -3.72
CA MET A 59 -0.56 -4.17 -2.48
C MET A 59 -0.46 -5.11 -1.28
N ARG A 60 -1.40 -6.05 -1.15
CA ARG A 60 -1.36 -7.06 -0.07
C ARG A 60 -0.12 -7.93 -0.20
N GLU A 61 0.12 -8.47 -1.38
CA GLU A 61 1.29 -9.31 -1.66
C GLU A 61 2.62 -8.58 -1.40
N MET A 62 2.71 -7.31 -1.79
CA MET A 62 3.87 -6.47 -1.50
C MET A 62 4.07 -6.28 0.01
N THR A 63 2.99 -6.04 0.75
CA THR A 63 3.05 -5.86 2.22
C THR A 63 3.48 -7.14 2.93
N ASP A 64 3.02 -8.30 2.45
CA ASP A 64 3.34 -9.61 3.02
C ASP A 64 4.76 -10.08 2.72
N SER A 65 5.43 -9.51 1.71
CA SER A 65 6.78 -9.91 1.28
C SER A 65 7.92 -9.45 2.21
N GLY A 66 7.64 -8.59 3.18
CA GLY A 66 8.63 -8.04 4.13
C GLY A 66 8.85 -8.87 5.39
#